data_AF-A0A1B8SE37-F1
#
_entry.id   AF-A0A1B8SE37-F1
#
_cell.length_a   1.000
_cell.length_b   1.000
_cell.length_c   1.000
_cell.angle_alpha   90.00
_cell.angle_beta   90.00
_cell.angle_gamma   90.00
#
_symmetry.space_group_name_H-M   'P 1'
#
loop_
_entity.id
_entity.type
_entity.pdbx_description
1 polymer ?
#
loop_
_entity_poly.entity_id
_entity_poly.type
_entity_poly.pdbx_seq_one_letter_code
_entity_poly.pdbx_strand_id
1 'polypeptide(L)'
;MEATTRSTTSRKSLPLTPRDLRDLTAMRESPVHRAVLAELANTSLSETSSEAAVLHAIWEAGVQAVRERVEETGYAQMAADREPAAERKAVARRRRPPRADES
;
A
#
# COMPACT_ATOMS: atom_id res chain seq x y z
N MET A 1 -8.84 -32.48 16.58
CA MET A 1 -8.49 -31.45 17.60
C MET A 1 -7.30 -30.69 17.05
N GLU A 2 -7.55 -29.54 16.44
CA GLU A 2 -6.53 -28.74 15.76
C GLU A 2 -5.91 -27.77 16.77
N ALA A 3 -4.60 -27.87 17.00
CA ALA A 3 -3.90 -27.08 17.99
C ALA A 3 -3.73 -25.65 17.46
N THR A 4 -4.52 -24.71 17.98
CA THR A 4 -4.35 -23.28 17.71
C THR A 4 -3.04 -22.83 18.37
N THR A 5 -1.96 -22.73 17.59
CA THR A 5 -0.68 -22.18 18.06
C THR A 5 -0.88 -20.70 18.41
N ARG A 6 -0.90 -20.40 19.71
CA ARG A 6 -1.02 -19.05 20.25
C ARG A 6 0.31 -18.32 20.01
N SER A 7 0.43 -17.63 18.87
CA SER A 7 1.57 -16.76 18.60
C SER A 7 1.61 -15.65 19.66
N THR A 8 2.68 -15.58 20.45
CA THR A 8 2.88 -14.49 21.41
C THR A 8 3.36 -13.25 20.66
N THR A 9 2.45 -12.31 20.41
CA THR A 9 2.80 -11.02 19.78
C THR A 9 3.73 -10.22 20.70
N SER A 10 5.01 -10.13 20.33
CA SER A 10 5.99 -9.30 21.03
C SER A 10 5.74 -7.82 20.74
N ARG A 11 5.55 -7.00 21.77
CA ARG A 11 5.46 -5.54 21.64
C ARG A 11 6.86 -4.96 21.48
N LYS A 12 7.11 -4.26 20.38
CA LYS A 12 8.33 -3.47 20.19
C LYS A 12 8.09 -2.05 20.72
N SER A 13 9.05 -1.50 21.46
CA SER A 13 9.01 -0.09 21.86
C SER A 13 9.24 0.80 20.63
N LEU A 14 8.40 1.82 20.46
CA LEU A 14 8.56 2.83 19.42
C LEU A 14 9.07 4.14 20.06
N PRO A 15 10.38 4.43 20.00
CA PRO A 15 10.90 5.69 20.51
C PRO A 15 10.46 6.84 19.59
N LEU A 16 9.78 7.83 20.16
CA LEU A 16 9.30 9.01 19.45
C LEU A 16 10.28 10.17 19.63
N THR A 17 10.63 10.82 18.53
CA THR A 17 11.43 12.06 18.54
C THR A 17 10.56 13.25 18.96
N PRO A 18 11.17 14.39 19.36
CA PRO A 18 10.41 15.61 19.63
C PRO A 18 9.57 16.10 18.45
N ARG A 19 9.97 15.79 17.22
CA ARG A 19 9.18 16.10 16.02
C ARG A 19 7.93 15.24 15.96
N ASP A 20 8.08 13.93 16.16
CA ASP A 20 6.97 12.98 16.11
C ASP A 20 5.90 13.34 17.14
N LEU A 21 6.31 13.76 18.34
CA LEU A 21 5.39 14.22 19.38
C LEU A 21 4.61 15.47 18.97
N ARG A 22 5.25 16.44 18.29
CA ARG A 22 4.56 17.63 17.79
C ARG A 22 3.54 17.29 16.71
N ASP A 23 3.94 16.44 15.77
CA ASP A 23 3.07 16.01 14.68
C ASP A 23 1.87 15.21 15.25
N LEU A 24 2.11 14.35 16.22
CA LEU A 24 1.08 13.59 16.92
C LEU A 24 0.11 14.48 17.69
N THR A 25 0.60 15.52 18.38
CA THR A 25 -0.24 16.53 19.02
C THR A 25 -1.12 17.25 17.99
N ALA A 26 -0.55 17.68 16.86
CA ALA A 26 -1.31 18.33 15.80
C ALA A 26 -2.43 17.42 15.25
N MET A 27 -2.15 16.14 15.03
CA MET A 27 -3.13 15.15 14.58
C MET A 27 -4.25 14.89 15.60
N ARG A 28 -3.98 15.05 16.90
CA ARG A 28 -4.99 14.92 17.97
C ARG A 28 -5.83 16.16 18.14
N GLU A 29 -5.19 17.32 18.21
CA GLU A 29 -5.82 18.58 18.61
C GLU A 29 -6.46 19.33 17.45
N SER A 30 -5.92 19.22 16.23
CA SER A 30 -6.46 19.90 15.06
C SER A 30 -7.58 19.07 14.42
N PRO A 31 -8.82 19.58 14.33
CA PRO A 31 -9.92 18.87 13.68
C PRO A 31 -9.63 18.56 12.20
N VAL A 32 -8.93 19.47 11.52
CA VAL A 32 -8.56 19.33 10.10
C VAL A 32 -7.58 18.17 9.91
N HIS A 33 -6.51 18.12 10.70
CA HIS A 33 -5.54 17.03 10.62
C HIS A 33 -6.16 15.69 10.97
N ARG A 34 -6.99 15.64 12.01
CA ARG A 34 -7.71 14.43 12.43
C ARG A 34 -8.65 13.91 11.35
N ALA A 35 -9.39 14.79 10.67
CA ALA A 35 -10.30 14.41 9.60
C ALA A 35 -9.55 13.80 8.40
N VAL A 36 -8.45 14.43 7.98
CA VAL A 36 -7.60 13.92 6.89
C VAL A 36 -6.99 12.57 7.27
N LEU A 37 -6.48 12.42 8.50
CA LEU A 37 -5.91 11.15 8.96
C LEU A 37 -6.98 10.04 9.01
N ALA A 38 -8.19 10.36 9.48
CA ALA A 38 -9.31 9.42 9.50
C ALA A 38 -9.65 8.90 8.09
N GLU A 39 -9.66 9.79 7.09
CA GLU A 39 -9.86 9.43 5.69
C GLU A 39 -8.73 8.53 5.16
N LEU A 40 -7.47 8.94 5.32
CA LEU A 40 -6.31 8.20 4.82
C LEU A 40 -6.15 6.82 5.47
N ALA A 41 -6.47 6.71 6.76
CA ALA A 41 -6.40 5.46 7.51
C ALA A 41 -7.68 4.62 7.39
N ASN A 42 -8.71 5.12 6.67
CA ASN A 42 -10.04 4.52 6.58
C ASN A 42 -10.62 4.11 7.95
N THR A 43 -10.51 5.01 8.94
CA THR A 43 -10.90 4.77 10.33
C THR A 43 -11.58 5.99 10.94
N SER A 44 -12.33 5.79 12.03
CA SER A 44 -12.98 6.90 12.74
C SER A 44 -12.11 7.41 13.89
N LEU A 45 -11.73 8.69 13.86
CA LEU A 45 -11.02 9.36 14.95
C LEU A 45 -11.86 10.48 15.55
N SER A 46 -12.05 10.45 16.87
CA SER A 46 -12.67 11.51 17.67
C SER A 46 -11.63 12.33 18.44
N GLU A 47 -12.06 13.44 19.04
CA GLU A 47 -11.25 14.26 19.97
C GLU A 47 -10.80 13.49 21.21
N THR A 48 -11.56 12.47 21.60
CA THR A 48 -11.27 11.60 22.74
C THR A 48 -10.37 10.42 22.38
N SER A 49 -9.94 10.32 21.12
CA SER A 49 -9.05 9.24 20.69
C SER A 49 -7.75 9.27 21.48
N SER A 50 -7.39 8.10 22.01
CA SER A 50 -6.11 7.94 22.68
C SER A 50 -4.94 8.21 21.72
N GLU A 51 -3.81 8.62 22.27
CA GLU A 51 -2.58 8.79 21.51
C GLU A 51 -2.19 7.52 20.75
N ALA A 52 -2.34 6.35 21.39
CA ALA A 52 -2.07 5.06 20.76
C ALA A 52 -3.00 4.77 19.57
N ALA A 53 -4.27 5.17 19.64
CA ALA A 53 -5.21 5.02 18.53
C ALA A 53 -4.82 5.91 17.34
N VAL A 54 -4.38 7.15 17.60
CA VAL A 54 -3.90 8.06 16.55
C VAL A 54 -2.59 7.55 15.95
N LEU A 55 -1.65 7.07 16.76
CA LEU A 55 -0.42 6.42 16.26
C LEU A 55 -0.72 5.21 15.39
N HIS A 56 -1.69 4.39 15.79
CA HIS A 56 -2.10 3.23 14.99
C HIS A 56 -2.72 3.66 13.66
N ALA A 57 -3.57 4.70 13.64
CA ALA A 57 -4.11 5.24 12.40
C ALA A 57 -3.01 5.78 11.47
N ILE A 58 -2.01 6.47 12.01
CA ILE A 58 -0.83 6.94 11.24
C ILE A 58 -0.09 5.74 10.64
N TRP A 59 0.10 4.68 11.42
CA TRP A 59 0.75 3.45 10.95
C TRP A 59 -0.05 2.80 9.81
N GLU A 60 -1.35 2.62 9.96
CA GLU A 60 -2.22 2.04 8.93
C GLU A 60 -2.21 2.86 7.64
N ALA A 61 -2.34 4.19 7.74
CA ALA A 61 -2.25 5.08 6.58
C ALA A 61 -0.89 4.95 5.86
N GLY A 62 0.21 4.86 6.62
CA GLY A 62 1.54 4.67 6.07
C GLY A 62 1.72 3.32 5.36
N VAL A 63 1.23 2.23 5.97
CA VAL A 63 1.26 0.89 5.36
C VAL A 63 0.43 0.86 4.08
N GLN A 64 -0.74 1.48 4.09
CA GLN A 64 -1.61 1.60 2.93
C GLN A 64 -0.91 2.34 1.79
N ALA A 65 -0.31 3.49 2.06
CA ALA A 65 0.45 4.25 1.06
C ALA A 65 1.63 3.44 0.48
N VAL A 66 2.31 2.62 1.29
CA VAL A 66 3.37 1.72 0.79
C VAL A 66 2.80 0.66 -0.15
N ARG A 67 1.66 0.05 0.18
CA ARG A 67 1.01 -0.96 -0.67
C ARG A 67 0.59 -0.38 -2.01
N GLU A 68 -0.08 0.77 -1.98
CA GLU A 68 -0.50 1.49 -3.19
C GLU A 68 0.68 1.80 -4.10
N ARG A 69 1.81 2.25 -3.53
CA ARG A 69 3.02 2.52 -4.29
C ARG A 69 3.64 1.25 -4.90
N VAL A 70 3.62 0.13 -4.18
CA VAL A 70 4.10 -1.16 -4.69
C VAL A 70 3.23 -1.64 -5.85
N GLU A 71 1.90 -1.54 -5.72
CA GLU A 71 0.96 -1.90 -6.77
C GLU A 71 1.16 -1.04 -8.02
N GLU A 72 1.26 0.28 -7.87
CA GLU A 72 1.55 1.22 -8.96
C GLU A 72 2.84 0.84 -9.71
N THR A 73 3.90 0.56 -8.95
CA THR A 73 5.20 0.16 -9.52
C THR A 73 5.11 -1.18 -10.25
N GLY A 74 4.39 -2.16 -9.68
CA GLY A 74 4.18 -3.47 -10.30
C GLY A 74 3.39 -3.38 -11.61
N TYR A 75 2.31 -2.59 -11.62
CA TYR A 75 1.53 -2.36 -12.84
C TYR A 75 2.35 -1.65 -13.93
N ALA A 76 3.19 -0.68 -13.56
CA ALA A 76 4.09 -0.02 -14.50
C ALA A 76 5.10 -1.00 -15.12
N GLN A 77 5.67 -1.91 -14.32
CA GLN A 77 6.58 -2.95 -14.82
C GLN A 77 5.86 -3.93 -15.77
N MET A 78 4.67 -4.39 -15.41
CA MET A 78 3.88 -5.29 -16.28
C MET A 78 3.48 -4.63 -17.61
N ALA A 79 3.22 -3.33 -17.61
CA ALA A 79 2.97 -2.56 -18.83
C ALA A 79 4.24 -2.48 -19.68
N ALA A 80 5.39 -2.16 -19.07
CA ALA A 80 6.68 -2.10 -19.73
C ALA A 80 7.12 -3.45 -20.32
N ASP A 81 6.76 -4.58 -19.69
CA ASP A 81 7.05 -5.92 -20.21
C ASP A 81 6.11 -6.35 -21.35
N ARG A 82 4.89 -5.79 -21.41
CA ARG A 82 3.92 -6.08 -22.48
C ARG A 82 4.29 -5.44 -23.82
N GLU A 83 4.82 -4.23 -23.82
CA GLU A 83 5.26 -3.53 -25.04
C GLU A 83 6.26 -4.36 -25.89
N PRO A 84 7.39 -4.84 -25.35
CA PRO A 84 8.35 -5.64 -26.11
C PRO A 84 7.78 -7.01 -26.53
N ALA A 85 6.84 -7.57 -25.76
CA ALA A 85 6.15 -8.81 -26.14
C ALA A 85 5.16 -8.60 -27.31
N ALA A 86 4.47 -7.46 -27.35
CA ALA A 86 3.58 -7.08 -28.44
C ALA A 86 4.37 -6.80 -29.74
N GLU A 87 5.49 -6.10 -29.64
CA GLU A 87 6.39 -5.85 -30.78
C GLU A 87 6.94 -7.16 -31.36
N ARG A 88 7.42 -8.08 -30.52
CA ARG A 88 7.90 -9.41 -30.96
C ARG A 88 6.80 -10.21 -31.67
N LYS A 89 5.57 -10.20 -31.14
CA LYS A 89 4.42 -10.85 -31.79
C LYS A 89 4.06 -10.21 -33.14
N ALA A 90 4.12 -8.89 -33.24
CA ALA A 90 3.85 -8.18 -34.49
C ALA A 90 4.90 -8.51 -35.57
N VAL A 91 6.19 -8.55 -35.21
CA VAL A 91 7.28 -8.95 -36.10
C VAL A 91 7.15 -10.41 -36.53
N ALA A 92 6.80 -11.32 -35.62
CA ALA A 92 6.60 -12.73 -35.95
C ALA A 92 5.43 -12.95 -36.91
N ARG A 93 4.31 -12.23 -36.74
CA ARG A 93 3.15 -12.30 -37.65
C ARG A 93 3.49 -11.80 -39.06
N ARG A 94 4.33 -10.75 -39.19
CA ARG A 94 4.79 -10.24 -40.48
C ARG A 94 5.72 -11.21 -41.22
N ARG A 95 6.42 -12.09 -40.50
CA ARG A 95 7.34 -13.08 -41.06
C ARG A 95 6.68 -14.42 -41.41
N ARG A 96 5.37 -14.60 -41.18
CA ARG A 96 4.67 -15.86 -41.48
C ARG A 96 4.55 -16.03 -43.00
N PRO A 97 5.17 -17.06 -43.62
CA PRO A 97 5.01 -17.33 -45.05
C PRO A 97 3.58 -17.83 -45.36
N PRO A 98 3.04 -17.54 -46.54
CA PRO A 98 1.64 -17.84 -46.92
C PRO A 98 1.30 -19.32 -47.11
N ARG A 99 2.19 -20.27 -46.75
CA ARG A 99 2.06 -21.70 -47.12
C ARG A 99 1.63 -22.63 -45.97
N ALA A 100 0.83 -22.16 -45.02
CA ALA A 100 0.47 -22.94 -43.83
C ALA A 100 -1.04 -23.01 -43.56
N ASP A 101 -1.86 -23.02 -44.61
CA ASP A 101 -3.30 -23.33 -44.56
C ASP A 101 -3.71 -24.07 -45.85
N GLU A 102 -3.25 -25.32 -46.01
CA GLU A 102 -3.86 -26.29 -46.93
C GLU A 102 -3.81 -27.68 -46.27
N SER A 103 -4.94 -28.15 -45.76
CA SER A 103 -5.29 -29.56 -45.52
C SER A 103 -6.80 -29.70 -45.49
#